data_AF-A0A8S3ANH4-F1
#
_entry.id   AF-A0A8S3ANH4-F1
#
_cell.length_a   1.000
_cell.length_b   1.000
_cell.length_c   1.000
_cell.angle_alpha   90.00
_cell.angle_beta   90.00
_cell.angle_gamma   90.00
#
_symmetry.space_group_name_H-M   'P 1'
#
loop_
_entity.id
_entity.type
_entity.pdbx_description
1 polymer ?
#
loop_
_entity_poly.entity_id
_entity_poly.type
_entity_poly.pdbx_seq_one_letter_code
_entity_poly.pdbx_strand_id
1 'polypeptide(L)' 'VPRAAVYKMIKDCTQHIRVSGEAKEFFVQCCNEFIHTLALQANTVCEQQTKRLVHPDHIVTGNNIVY' A
#
# COMPACT_ATOMS: atom_id res chain seq x y z
N VAL A 1 -5.73 4.47 -6.13
CA VAL A 1 -6.69 4.74 -5.02
C VAL A 1 -7.40 6.09 -5.24
N PRO A 2 -8.70 6.24 -4.94
CA PRO A 2 -9.39 7.54 -5.10
C PRO A 2 -8.78 8.64 -4.22
N ARG A 3 -8.47 9.80 -4.82
CA ARG A 3 -7.85 10.95 -4.11
C ARG A 3 -8.64 11.37 -2.87
N ALA A 4 -9.96 11.47 -2.99
CA ALA A 4 -10.83 11.89 -1.91
C ALA A 4 -10.71 11.00 -0.66
N ALA A 5 -10.53 9.68 -0.84
CA ALA A 5 -10.37 8.74 0.26
C ALA A 5 -9.02 8.95 0.98
N VAL A 6 -7.92 9.10 0.21
CA VAL A 6 -6.59 9.36 0.77
C VAL A 6 -6.57 10.70 1.51
N TYR A 7 -7.20 11.74 0.95
CA TYR A 7 -7.26 13.06 1.58
C TYR A 7 -8.07 13.04 2.88
N LYS A 8 -9.19 12.30 2.89
CA LYS A 8 -9.99 12.09 4.11
C LYS A 8 -9.15 11.37 5.17
N MET A 9 -8.47 10.29 4.82
CA MET A 9 -7.57 9.56 5.71
C MET A 9 -6.50 10.47 6.31
N ILE A 10 -5.82 11.28 5.48
CA ILE A 10 -4.82 12.24 5.96
C ILE A 10 -5.44 13.22 6.97
N LYS A 11 -6.59 13.82 6.64
CA LYS A 11 -7.27 14.75 7.55
C LYS A 11 -7.66 14.09 8.88
N ASP A 12 -8.12 12.85 8.83
CA ASP A 12 -8.50 12.06 10.00
C ASP A 12 -7.27 11.73 10.87
N CYS A 13 -6.09 11.50 10.27
CA CYS A 13 -4.82 11.30 10.98
C CYS A 13 -4.17 12.61 11.49
N THR A 14 -4.46 13.76 10.86
CA THR A 14 -3.76 15.02 11.10
C THR A 14 -4.72 16.14 11.51
N GLN A 15 -5.69 15.86 12.39
CA GLN A 15 -6.84 16.72 12.70
C GLN A 15 -6.51 18.20 13.04
N HIS A 16 -5.28 18.50 13.48
CA HIS A 16 -4.83 19.85 13.84
C HIS A 16 -3.64 20.36 13.02
N ILE A 17 -3.24 19.65 11.95
CA ILE A 17 -2.08 19.99 11.13
C ILE A 17 -2.57 20.29 9.71
N ARG A 18 -2.10 21.41 9.15
CA ARG A 18 -2.32 21.72 7.74
C ARG A 18 -1.32 20.92 6.90
N VAL A 19 -1.84 20.06 6.04
CA VAL A 19 -1.04 19.34 5.04
C VAL A 19 -1.18 20.05 3.69
N SER A 20 -0.04 20.34 3.03
CA SER A 20 -0.02 20.98 1.71
C SER A 20 -0.67 20.11 0.64
N GLY A 21 -1.13 20.72 -0.45
CA GLY A 21 -1.71 19.97 -1.58
C GLY A 21 -0.71 18.98 -2.18
N GLU A 22 0.54 19.41 -2.35
CA GLU A 22 1.63 18.58 -2.88
C GLU A 22 1.91 17.36 -1.99
N ALA A 23 1.94 17.53 -0.66
CA ALA A 23 2.12 16.39 0.25
C ALA A 23 0.96 15.39 0.16
N LYS A 24 -0.29 15.87 0.02
CA LYS A 24 -1.44 14.97 -0.17
C LYS A 24 -1.35 14.21 -1.49
N GLU A 25 -0.88 14.86 -2.55
CA GLU A 25 -0.62 14.23 -3.86
C GLU A 25 0.50 13.19 -3.78
N PHE A 26 1.57 13.48 -3.05
CA PHE A 26 2.63 12.54 -2.77
C PHE A 26 2.09 11.27 -2.07
N PHE A 27 1.23 11.41 -1.06
CA PHE A 27 0.59 10.24 -0.42
C PHE A 27 -0.26 9.42 -1.40
N VAL A 28 -0.94 10.05 -2.36
CA VAL A 28 -1.69 9.31 -3.39
C VAL A 28 -0.75 8.47 -4.25
N GLN A 29 0.41 9.02 -4.62
CA GLN A 29 1.45 8.29 -5.36
C GLN A 29 1.99 7.13 -4.52
N CYS A 30 2.33 7.37 -3.26
CA CYS A 30 2.78 6.33 -2.34
C CYS A 30 1.74 5.21 -2.17
N CYS A 31 0.44 5.53 -2.09
CA CYS A 31 -0.59 4.50 -2.01
C CYS A 31 -0.63 3.60 -3.26
N ASN A 32 -0.40 4.16 -4.45
CA ASN A 32 -0.36 3.35 -5.66
C ASN A 32 0.90 2.49 -5.71
N GLU A 33 2.07 3.08 -5.40
CA GLU A 33 3.34 2.35 -5.33
C GLU A 33 3.28 1.24 -4.29
N PHE A 34 2.72 1.51 -3.11
CA PHE A 34 2.55 0.52 -2.05
C PHE A 34 1.75 -0.70 -2.52
N ILE A 35 0.64 -0.49 -3.23
CA ILE A 35 -0.15 -1.60 -3.80
C ILE A 35 0.68 -2.41 -4.79
N HIS A 36 1.45 -1.75 -5.66
CA HIS A 36 2.31 -2.44 -6.63
C HIS A 36 3.42 -3.26 -5.95
N THR A 37 4.11 -2.65 -4.98
CA THR A 37 5.18 -3.31 -4.23
C THR A 37 4.64 -4.50 -3.45
N LEU A 38 3.50 -4.34 -2.75
CA LEU A 38 2.88 -5.43 -2.01
C LEU A 38 2.44 -6.58 -2.93
N ALA A 39 1.86 -6.26 -4.10
CA ALA A 39 1.47 -7.26 -5.08
C ALA A 39 2.68 -8.02 -5.64
N LEU A 40 3.78 -7.31 -5.91
CA LEU A 40 5.04 -7.93 -6.37
C LEU A 40 5.60 -8.89 -5.31
N GLN A 41 5.63 -8.48 -4.04
CA GLN A 41 6.11 -9.32 -2.94
C GLN A 41 5.25 -10.57 -2.75
N ALA A 42 3.92 -10.42 -2.77
CA ALA A 42 3.02 -11.54 -2.62
C ALA A 42 3.09 -12.51 -3.81
N ASN A 43 3.27 -11.99 -5.03
CA ASN A 43 3.53 -12.81 -6.22
C ASN A 43 4.81 -13.64 -6.04
N THR A 44 5.91 -13.03 -5.60
CA THR A 44 7.17 -13.74 -5.33
C THR A 44 6.97 -14.91 -4.36
N VAL A 45 6.23 -14.71 -3.27
CA VAL A 45 5.92 -15.79 -2.31
C VAL A 45 5.02 -16.86 -2.94
N CYS A 46 4.03 -16.46 -3.73
CA CYS A 46 3.16 -17.38 -4.45
C CYS A 46 3.95 -18.27 -5.42
N GLU A 47 4.85 -17.68 -6.19
CA GLU A 47 5.75 -18.36 -7.14
C GLU A 47 6.71 -19.31 -6.43
N GLN A 48 7.31 -18.89 -5.30
CA GLN A 48 8.15 -19.76 -4.47
C GLN A 48 7.39 -20.97 -3.92
N GLN A 49 6.09 -20.84 -3.65
CA GLN A 49 5.22 -21.94 -3.24
C GLN A 49 4.69 -22.76 -4.43
N THR A 50 5.12 -22.48 -5.66
CA THR A 50 4.65 -23.12 -6.91
C THR A 50 3.12 -23.04 -7.07
N LYS A 51 2.50 -21.99 -6.50
CA LYS A 51 1.06 -21.73 -6.61
C LYS A 51 0.79 -20.76 -7.77
N ARG A 52 -0.43 -20.83 -8.32
CA ARG A 52 -0.87 -19.99 -9.45
C ARG A 52 -1.81 -18.84 -9.03
N LEU A 53 -2.32 -18.87 -7.80
CA LEU A 53 -3.23 -17.88 -7.25
C LEU A 53 -2.64 -17.29 -5.98
N VAL A 54 -2.62 -15.97 -5.90
CA VAL A 54 -2.22 -15.25 -4.69
C VAL A 54 -3.32 -15.39 -3.65
N HIS A 55 -2.95 -15.89 -2.48
CA HIS A 55 -3.82 -16.02 -1.32
C HIS A 55 -3.45 -14.97 -0.25
N PRO A 56 -4.36 -14.67 0.69
CA PRO A 56 -4.08 -13.70 1.77
C PRO A 56 -2.80 -14.00 2.56
N ASP A 57 -2.48 -15.28 2.77
CA ASP A 57 -1.25 -15.71 3.47
C ASP A 57 0.03 -15.24 2.77
N HIS A 58 0.01 -15.12 1.44
CA HIS A 58 1.15 -14.62 0.66
C HIS A 58 1.40 -13.14 0.89
N ILE A 59 0.33 -12.36 1.14
CA ILE A 59 0.41 -10.92 1.46
C ILE A 59 1.05 -10.74 2.84
N VAL A 60 0.60 -11.51 3.84
CA VAL A 60 1.13 -11.46 5.21
C VAL A 60 2.59 -11.89 5.24
N THR A 61 2.92 -12.98 4.56
CA THR A 61 4.30 -13.50 4.49
C THR A 61 5.22 -12.56 3.72
N GLY A 62 4.76 -12.02 2.59
CA GLY A 62 5.54 -11.10 1.76
C GLY A 62 5.90 -9.79 2.48
N ASN A 63 5.01 -9.29 3.35
CA ASN A 63 5.26 -8.09 4.14
C ASN A 63 6.41 -8.30 5.17
N ASN A 64 6.49 -9.48 5.78
CA ASN A 64 7.55 -9.83 6.74
C ASN A 64 8.95 -10.00 6.12
N ILE A 65 9.08 -9.96 4.78
CA ILE A 65 10.39 -10.05 4.11
C ILE A 65 11.15 -8.71 4.22
N VAL A 66 10.46 -7.60 4.48
CA VAL A 66 11.02 -6.24 4.48
C VAL A 66 11.08 -5.59 5.87
N TYR A 67 10.45 -6.18 6.89
CA TYR A 67 10.42 -5.65 8.27
C TYR A 67 11.03 -6.62 9.27
#